data_AF-A0A1G6HM00-F1
#
_entry.id   AF-A0A1G6HM00-F1
#
_cell.length_a   1.000
_cell.length_b   1.000
_cell.length_c   1.000
_cell.angle_alpha   90.00
_cell.angle_beta   90.00
_cell.angle_gamma   90.00
#
_symmetry.space_group_name_H-M   'P 1'
#
loop_
_entity.id
_entity.type
_entity.pdbx_description
1 polymer ?
#
loop_
_entity_poly.entity_id
_entity_poly.type
_entity_poly.pdbx_seq_one_letter_code
_entity_poly.pdbx_strand_id
1 'polypeptide(L)'
;MLTIAEMKELNEEAGFYFFSPGAMRFFNSEMETQTTTREGYFITSEHRGDDIRRFTIRLFDLETSDVHTVGAFMEFATLEDAIDAMIEVARCS
;
A
#
# COMPACT_ATOMS: atom_id res chain seq x y z
N MET A 1 -10.47 8.69 -5.59
CA MET A 1 -9.07 8.23 -5.72
C MET A 1 -8.21 9.29 -5.09
N LEU A 2 -7.27 8.89 -4.25
CA LEU A 2 -6.32 9.79 -3.60
C LEU A 2 -4.95 9.63 -4.23
N THR A 3 -4.20 10.71 -4.31
CA THR A 3 -2.76 10.71 -4.58
C THR A 3 -1.99 10.27 -3.33
N ILE A 4 -0.73 9.86 -3.52
CA ILE A 4 0.17 9.57 -2.38
C ILE A 4 0.31 10.77 -1.43
N ALA A 5 0.32 11.99 -1.96
CA ALA A 5 0.47 13.20 -1.14
C ALA A 5 -0.75 13.40 -0.22
N GLU A 6 -1.96 13.25 -0.76
CA GLU A 6 -3.20 13.35 0.02
C GLU A 6 -3.29 12.23 1.06
N MET A 7 -2.93 10.99 0.72
CA MET A 7 -2.89 9.89 1.70
C MET A 7 -1.93 10.17 2.86
N LYS A 8 -0.76 10.75 2.58
CA LYS A 8 0.23 11.10 3.60
C LYS A 8 -0.30 12.12 4.59
N GLU A 9 -0.88 13.20 4.07
CA GLU A 9 -1.45 14.28 4.87
C GLU A 9 -2.58 13.75 5.77
N LEU A 10 -3.54 13.03 5.19
CA LEU A 10 -4.66 12.46 5.95
C LEU A 10 -4.23 11.42 7.00
N ASN A 11 -3.29 10.53 6.67
CA ASN A 11 -2.76 9.53 7.62
C ASN A 11 -2.08 10.22 8.81
N GLU A 12 -1.29 11.26 8.56
CA GLU A 12 -0.59 12.03 9.59
C GLU A 12 -1.56 12.82 10.47
N GLU A 13 -2.54 13.50 9.87
CA GLU A 13 -3.58 14.25 10.59
C GLU A 13 -4.44 13.34 11.49
N ALA A 14 -4.70 12.10 11.04
CA ALA A 14 -5.40 11.09 11.82
C ALA A 14 -4.53 10.45 12.92
N GLY A 15 -3.24 10.80 13.01
CA GLY A 15 -2.31 10.30 14.03
C GLY A 15 -1.67 8.94 13.73
N PHE A 16 -1.76 8.48 12.48
CA PHE A 16 -1.07 7.27 12.01
C PHE A 16 0.32 7.59 11.46
N TYR A 17 1.13 6.53 11.27
CA TYR A 17 2.55 6.67 10.95
C TYR A 17 3.00 5.82 9.75
N PHE A 18 2.07 5.27 8.98
CA PHE A 18 2.38 4.34 7.89
C PHE A 18 3.37 4.97 6.90
N PHE A 19 3.12 6.21 6.51
CA PHE A 19 3.98 6.95 5.57
C PHE A 19 5.13 7.70 6.23
N SER A 20 5.31 7.57 7.55
CA SER A 20 6.43 8.22 8.23
C SER A 20 7.76 7.68 7.68
N PRO A 21 8.80 8.52 7.55
CA PRO A 21 10.09 8.06 7.06
C PRO A 21 10.69 6.92 7.88
N GLY A 22 10.35 6.83 9.17
CA GLY A 22 10.76 5.73 10.05
C GLY A 22 10.12 4.40 9.69
N ALA A 23 8.79 4.37 9.54
CA ALA A 23 8.04 3.17 9.19
C ALA A 23 8.41 2.68 7.79
N MET A 24 8.45 3.58 6.80
CA MET A 24 8.84 3.28 5.43
C MET A 24 10.26 2.69 5.35
N ARG A 25 11.24 3.25 6.10
CA ARG A 25 12.60 2.70 6.17
C ARG A 25 12.65 1.35 6.88
N PHE A 26 11.86 1.14 7.92
CA PHE A 26 11.86 -0.11 8.67
C PHE A 26 11.42 -1.30 7.81
N PHE A 27 10.42 -1.11 6.96
CA PHE A 27 9.94 -2.14 6.02
C PHE A 27 10.62 -2.06 4.64
N ASN A 28 11.49 -1.06 4.45
CA ASN A 28 12.08 -0.69 3.17
C ASN A 28 11.04 -0.63 2.04
N SER A 29 9.91 0.00 2.36
CA SER A 29 8.75 0.07 1.49
C SER A 29 8.91 1.17 0.44
N GLU A 30 8.50 0.87 -0.78
CA GLU A 30 8.30 1.84 -1.86
C GLU A 30 6.85 1.78 -2.34
N MET A 31 6.33 2.92 -2.79
CA MET A 31 4.98 3.03 -3.35
C MET A 31 5.06 2.79 -4.85
N GLU A 32 4.39 1.75 -5.36
CA GLU A 32 4.43 1.38 -6.79
C GLU A 32 3.28 2.03 -7.59
N THR A 33 2.20 2.39 -6.91
CA THR A 33 1.04 3.07 -7.51
C THR A 33 1.02 4.55 -7.15
N GLN A 34 0.74 5.42 -8.14
CA GLN A 34 0.67 6.87 -7.92
C GLN A 34 -0.63 7.34 -7.25
N THR A 35 -1.72 6.58 -7.44
CA THR A 35 -3.05 6.85 -6.89
C THR A 35 -3.68 5.56 -6.40
N THR A 36 -4.59 5.68 -5.44
CA THR A 36 -5.45 4.55 -5.04
C THR A 36 -6.50 4.23 -6.09
N THR A 37 -7.11 3.05 -6.00
CA THR A 37 -8.43 2.81 -6.61
C THR A 37 -9.50 3.71 -5.95
N ARG A 38 -10.74 3.63 -6.43
CA ARG A 38 -11.85 4.38 -5.84
C ARG A 38 -12.11 3.96 -4.39
N GLU A 39 -11.88 2.69 -4.09
CA GLU A 39 -12.10 2.02 -2.81
C GLU A 39 -10.90 2.18 -1.85
N GLY A 40 -9.78 2.78 -2.31
CA GLY A 40 -8.60 3.04 -1.47
C GLY A 40 -7.47 2.02 -1.62
N TYR A 41 -7.57 1.06 -2.55
CA TYR A 41 -6.49 0.07 -2.74
C TYR A 41 -5.27 0.66 -3.45
N PHE A 42 -4.08 0.24 -3.04
CA PHE A 42 -2.80 0.63 -3.64
C PHE A 42 -1.75 -0.47 -3.43
N ILE A 43 -0.61 -0.38 -4.11
CA ILE A 43 0.45 -1.38 -4.01
C ILE A 43 1.72 -0.76 -3.43
N THR A 44 2.29 -1.44 -2.45
CA THR A 44 3.65 -1.21 -1.98
C THR A 44 4.55 -2.35 -2.40
N SER A 45 5.84 -2.08 -2.49
CA SER A 45 6.87 -3.09 -2.63
C SER A 45 7.87 -3.01 -1.49
N GLU A 46 8.38 -4.15 -1.05
CA GLU A 46 9.29 -4.29 0.08
C GLU A 46 10.40 -5.30 -0.25
N HIS A 47 11.49 -5.28 0.52
CA HIS A 47 12.54 -6.30 0.44
C HIS A 47 13.08 -6.64 1.84
N ARG A 48 13.45 -7.90 2.07
CA ARG A 48 13.86 -8.42 3.40
C ARG A 48 15.37 -8.51 3.55
N GLY A 49 16.08 -7.52 3.03
CA GLY A 49 17.54 -7.55 2.95
C GLY A 49 18.08 -8.58 1.96
N ASP A 50 17.20 -9.30 1.27
CA ASP A 50 17.46 -9.86 -0.05
C ASP A 50 17.27 -8.74 -1.09
N ASP A 51 18.02 -8.77 -2.20
CA ASP A 51 17.80 -7.86 -3.34
C ASP A 51 16.54 -8.25 -4.14
N ILE A 52 15.63 -9.02 -3.54
CA ILE A 52 14.39 -9.51 -4.16
C ILE A 52 13.25 -8.63 -3.68
N ARG A 53 12.72 -7.83 -4.60
CA ARG A 53 11.53 -7.01 -4.35
C ARG A 53 10.28 -7.88 -4.42
N ARG A 54 9.41 -7.72 -3.43
CA ARG A 54 8.08 -8.34 -3.38
C ARG A 54 7.02 -7.28 -3.18
N PHE A 55 5.78 -7.60 -3.54
CA PHE A 55 4.69 -6.64 -3.59
C PHE A 55 3.58 -7.02 -2.61
N THR A 56 2.94 -5.99 -2.05
CA THR A 56 1.86 -6.10 -1.07
C THR A 56 0.71 -5.20 -1.49
N ILE A 57 -0.51 -5.75 -1.48
CA ILE A 57 -1.73 -4.94 -1.66
C ILE A 57 -2.06 -4.29 -0.32
N ARG A 58 -2.31 -2.99 -0.36
CA ARG A 58 -2.69 -2.18 0.79
C ARG A 58 -4.07 -1.55 0.55
N LEU A 59 -4.80 -1.35 1.63
CA LEU A 59 -6.04 -0.58 1.64
C LEU A 59 -5.80 0.66 2.50
N PHE A 60 -5.98 1.84 1.92
CA PHE A 60 -6.14 3.07 2.68
C PHE A 60 -7.63 3.19 3.05
N ASP A 61 -7.95 3.02 4.32
CA ASP A 61 -9.31 3.16 4.82
C ASP A 61 -9.73 4.64 4.73
N LEU A 62 -10.73 4.93 3.90
CA LEU A 62 -11.19 6.30 3.63
C LEU A 62 -11.96 6.92 4.81
N GLU A 63 -12.42 6.13 5.77
CA GLU A 63 -13.11 6.62 6.96
C GLU A 63 -12.14 6.94 8.09
N THR A 64 -11.15 6.07 8.29
CA THR A 64 -10.19 6.21 9.41
C THR A 64 -8.86 6.83 9.01
N SER A 65 -8.52 6.82 7.72
CA SER A 65 -7.20 7.15 7.17
C SER A 65 -6.07 6.21 7.62
N ASP A 66 -6.38 5.02 8.14
CA ASP A 66 -5.38 3.98 8.43
C ASP A 66 -5.03 3.17 7.16
N VAL A 67 -3.90 2.44 7.21
CA VAL A 67 -3.47 1.54 6.14
C VAL A 67 -3.47 0.10 6.62
N HIS A 68 -4.19 -0.76 5.90
CA HIS A 68 -4.26 -2.18 6.16
C HIS A 68 -3.60 -3.01 5.06
N THR A 69 -3.04 -4.15 5.43
CA THR A 69 -2.59 -5.16 4.47
C THR A 69 -3.80 -5.97 4.01
N VAL A 70 -3.96 -6.11 2.70
CA VAL A 70 -4.95 -7.00 2.10
C VAL A 70 -4.23 -8.28 1.69
N GLY A 71 -4.66 -9.42 2.24
CA GLY A 71 -3.96 -10.68 2.05
C GLY A 71 -2.69 -10.77 2.90
N ALA A 72 -1.61 -11.31 2.33
CA ALA A 72 -0.34 -11.47 3.02
C ALA A 72 0.68 -10.36 2.68
N PHE A 73 1.53 -10.03 3.64
CA PHE A 73 2.66 -9.12 3.42
C PHE A 73 3.71 -9.80 2.53
N MET A 74 4.16 -9.10 1.48
CA MET A 74 5.12 -9.58 0.48
C MET A 74 4.66 -10.85 -0.25
N GLU A 75 3.36 -10.91 -0.57
CA GLU A 75 2.71 -12.06 -1.20
C GLU A 75 3.13 -12.26 -2.66
N PHE A 76 3.25 -11.17 -3.42
CA PHE A 76 3.43 -11.24 -4.87
C PHE A 76 4.90 -11.06 -5.27
N ALA A 77 5.34 -11.85 -6.25
CA ALA A 77 6.70 -11.77 -6.79
C ALA A 77 6.85 -10.71 -7.89
N THR A 78 5.74 -10.34 -8.55
CA THR A 78 5.73 -9.34 -9.62
C THR A 78 4.66 -8.27 -9.37
N LEU A 79 4.89 -7.07 -9.92
CA LEU A 79 3.91 -5.99 -9.88
C LEU A 79 2.65 -6.34 -10.68
N GLU A 80 2.80 -7.07 -11.78
CA GLU A 80 1.68 -7.51 -12.63
C GLU A 80 0.73 -8.43 -11.85
N ASP A 81 1.26 -9.44 -11.15
CA ASP A 81 0.46 -10.34 -10.30
C ASP A 81 -0.29 -9.56 -9.20
N ALA A 82 0.37 -8.56 -8.59
CA ALA A 82 -0.24 -7.73 -7.56
C ALA A 82 -1.35 -6.82 -8.12
N ILE A 83 -1.19 -6.29 -9.33
CA ILE A 83 -2.21 -5.48 -10.01
C ILE A 83 -3.43 -6.34 -10.34
N ASP A 84 -3.23 -7.53 -10.93
CA ASP A 84 -4.31 -8.44 -11.29
C ASP A 84 -5.11 -8.85 -10.04
N ALA A 85 -4.41 -9.21 -8.96
CA ALA A 85 -5.04 -9.54 -7.68
C ALA A 85 -5.78 -8.35 -7.06
N MET A 86 -5.20 -7.14 -7.11
CA MET A 86 -5.86 -5.92 -6.61
C MET A 86 -7.15 -5.60 -7.37
N ILE A 87 -7.16 -5.80 -8.69
CA ILE A 87 -8.37 -5.61 -9.52
C ILE A 87 -9.47 -6.59 -9.09
N GLU A 88 -9.13 -7.85 -8.86
CA GLU A 88 -10.10 -8.87 -8.41
C GLU A 88 -10.63 -8.57 -7.00
N VAL A 89 -9.77 -8.14 -6.08
CA VAL A 89 -10.18 -7.68 -4.75
C VAL A 89 -11.16 -6.51 -4.85
N ALA A 90 -10.82 -5.47 -5.63
CA ALA A 90 -11.65 -4.28 -5.77
C ALA A 90 -13.01 -4.54 -6.42
N ARG A 91 -13.14 -5.61 -7.23
CA ARG A 91 -14.41 -6.04 -7.85
C ARG A 91 -15.36 -6.76 -6.88
N CYS A 92 -14.81 -7.38 -5.82
CA CYS A 92 -15.57 -8.20 -4.88
C CYS A 92 -15.93 -7.46 -3.57
N SER A 93 -15.43 -6.24 -3.39
CA SER A 93 -15.66 -5.37 -2.23
C SER A 93 -16.83 -4.40 -2.39
#